data_AF-I3IMS4-F1
#
_entry.id   AF-I3IMS4-F1
#
_cell.length_a   1.000
_cell.length_b   1.000
_cell.length_c   1.000
_cell.angle_alpha   90.00
_cell.angle_beta   90.00
_cell.angle_gamma   90.00
#
_symmetry.space_group_name_H-M   'P 1'
#
loop_
_entity.id
_entity.type
_entity.pdbx_description
1 polymer ?
#
loop_
_entity_poly.entity_id
_entity_poly.type
_entity_poly.pdbx_seq_one_letter_code
_entity_poly.pdbx_strand_id
1 'polypeptide(L)'
;MLKLIIYGYSYGNRSSRRLERACHHNLPFIWLVSGLKPDYRTIARFRSENKEAIKNVLKMSVKLCMKLDLVEGNTLFIDGSKFRANASIKNTWTEKKCEEYLENISKNIDRLVDEAERLDQQEEEKESLVKITKELMDQEKLPATIQDIAKTLQETKKSSINTVDQDCVKAKGRQGTHASYNAQMVVDEKHGLIVSTEAVSENHDLNQFDNQLK
;
A
#
# COMPACT_ATOMS: atom_id res chain seq x y z
N MET A 1 15.67 2.30 -28.51
CA MET A 1 14.89 2.11 -27.26
C MET A 1 15.64 2.46 -25.98
N LEU A 2 16.91 2.06 -25.82
CA LEU A 2 17.68 2.35 -24.61
C LEU A 2 17.70 3.83 -24.20
N LYS A 3 17.97 4.75 -25.16
CA LYS A 3 17.94 6.20 -24.92
C LYS A 3 16.62 6.71 -24.32
N LEU A 4 15.49 6.17 -24.79
CA LEU A 4 14.16 6.52 -24.26
C LEU A 4 14.01 6.10 -22.80
N ILE A 5 14.54 4.94 -22.43
CA ILE A 5 14.46 4.42 -21.05
C ILE A 5 15.32 5.27 -20.12
N ILE A 6 16.57 5.55 -20.51
CA ILE A 6 17.50 6.35 -19.69
C ILE A 6 16.94 7.75 -19.47
N TYR A 7 16.52 8.42 -20.55
CA TYR A 7 15.95 9.77 -20.48
C TYR A 7 14.60 9.78 -19.77
N GLY A 8 13.77 8.75 -19.98
CA GLY A 8 12.52 8.60 -19.26
C GLY A 8 12.71 8.50 -17.75
N TYR A 9 13.70 7.72 -17.32
CA TYR A 9 13.98 7.49 -15.91
C TYR A 9 14.58 8.73 -15.23
N SER A 10 15.38 9.53 -15.93
CA SER A 10 15.88 10.80 -15.37
C SER A 10 14.77 11.81 -15.08
N TYR A 11 13.63 11.73 -15.78
CA TYR A 11 12.41 12.50 -15.49
C TYR A 11 11.41 11.76 -14.57
N GLY A 12 11.80 10.63 -13.97
CA GLY A 12 10.94 9.85 -13.07
C GLY A 12 9.84 9.03 -13.77
N ASN A 13 9.83 8.93 -15.10
CA ASN A 13 8.86 8.16 -15.86
C ASN A 13 9.27 6.68 -15.98
N ARG A 14 8.92 5.87 -14.98
CA ARG A 14 9.25 4.42 -14.94
C ARG A 14 8.24 3.51 -15.65
N SER A 15 7.03 4.01 -15.92
CA SER A 15 5.95 3.24 -16.57
C SER A 15 6.08 3.27 -18.10
N SER A 16 6.04 2.09 -18.73
CA SER A 16 6.09 1.97 -20.20
C SER A 16 4.96 2.73 -20.90
N ARG A 17 3.76 2.81 -20.29
CA ARG A 17 2.63 3.61 -20.80
C ARG A 17 2.87 5.11 -20.67
N ARG A 18 3.53 5.55 -19.59
CA ARG A 18 3.93 6.96 -19.44
C ARG A 18 4.99 7.34 -20.47
N LEU A 19 5.93 6.43 -20.78
CA LEU A 19 6.94 6.62 -21.81
C LEU A 19 6.34 6.69 -23.21
N GLU A 20 5.40 5.80 -23.53
CA GLU A 20 4.62 5.86 -24.77
C GLU A 20 3.95 7.23 -24.90
N ARG A 21 3.13 7.64 -23.92
CA ARG A 21 2.48 8.97 -23.92
C ARG A 21 3.47 10.12 -24.10
N ALA A 22 4.65 10.03 -23.49
CA ALA A 22 5.70 11.05 -23.65
C ALA A 22 6.21 11.11 -25.11
N CYS A 23 6.36 9.98 -25.79
CA CYS A 23 6.70 9.93 -27.22
C CYS A 23 5.62 10.52 -28.14
N HIS A 24 4.38 10.71 -27.66
CA HIS A 24 3.30 11.33 -28.44
C HIS A 24 3.19 12.83 -28.23
N HIS A 25 3.42 13.31 -27.00
CA HIS A 25 3.06 14.68 -26.63
C HIS A 25 4.25 15.55 -26.20
N ASN A 26 5.39 14.95 -25.86
CA ASN A 26 6.51 15.69 -25.27
C ASN A 26 7.63 15.88 -26.31
N LEU A 27 7.90 17.13 -26.69
CA LEU A 27 8.81 17.47 -27.80
C LEU A 27 10.23 16.89 -27.65
N PRO A 28 10.90 16.95 -26.47
CA PRO A 28 12.20 16.33 -26.28
C PRO A 28 12.17 14.81 -26.44
N PHE A 29 11.06 14.15 -26.04
CA PHE A 29 10.91 12.71 -26.21
C PHE A 29 10.72 12.36 -27.69
N ILE A 30 9.87 13.10 -28.41
CA ILE A 30 9.65 12.96 -29.86
C ILE A 30 10.97 13.12 -30.62
N TRP A 31 11.74 14.16 -30.30
CA TRP A 31 13.05 14.41 -30.90
C TRP A 31 14.03 13.28 -30.57
N LEU A 32 14.09 12.85 -29.30
CA LEU A 32 14.98 11.79 -28.84
C LEU A 32 14.74 10.47 -29.58
N VAL A 33 13.48 10.12 -29.85
CA VAL A 33 13.13 8.90 -30.60
C VAL A 33 13.05 9.13 -32.11
N SER A 34 13.47 10.30 -32.59
CA SER A 34 13.50 10.66 -34.02
C SER A 34 12.12 10.53 -34.69
N GLY A 35 11.06 10.92 -33.98
CA GLY A 35 9.67 10.86 -34.46
C GLY A 35 8.99 9.48 -34.37
N LEU A 36 9.70 8.44 -33.95
CA LEU A 36 9.12 7.11 -33.73
C LEU A 36 8.13 7.11 -32.56
N LYS A 37 7.02 6.39 -32.69
CA LYS A 37 5.99 6.26 -31.64
C LYS A 37 5.90 4.80 -31.18
N PRO A 38 6.86 4.33 -30.35
CA PRO A 38 6.84 2.95 -29.88
C PRO A 38 5.69 2.73 -28.90
N ASP A 39 4.90 1.69 -29.15
CA ASP A 39 3.83 1.22 -28.25
C ASP A 39 4.40 0.74 -26.90
N TYR A 40 3.60 0.81 -25.84
CA TYR A 40 4.01 0.36 -24.50
C TYR A 40 4.47 -1.10 -24.48
N ARG A 41 3.89 -1.96 -25.34
CA ARG A 41 4.29 -3.37 -25.46
C ARG A 41 5.73 -3.51 -25.96
N THR A 42 6.10 -2.73 -26.98
CA THR A 42 7.46 -2.71 -27.52
C THR A 42 8.47 -2.20 -26.47
N ILE A 43 8.10 -1.16 -25.72
CA ILE A 43 8.94 -0.63 -24.63
C ILE A 43 9.11 -1.67 -23.52
N ALA A 44 8.01 -2.31 -23.10
CA ALA A 44 8.02 -3.33 -22.05
C ALA A 44 8.84 -4.57 -22.47
N ARG A 45 8.66 -5.04 -23.70
CA ARG A 45 9.42 -6.17 -24.26
C ARG A 45 10.91 -5.88 -24.33
N PHE A 46 11.31 -4.70 -24.82
CA PHE A 46 12.72 -4.31 -24.84
C PHE A 46 13.32 -4.29 -23.42
N ARG A 47 12.56 -3.80 -22.43
CA ARG A 47 12.98 -3.79 -21.02
C ARG A 47 13.15 -5.20 -20.45
N SER A 48 12.23 -6.12 -20.73
CA SER A 48 12.29 -7.48 -20.21
C SER A 48 13.45 -8.26 -20.83
N GLU A 49 13.69 -8.10 -22.14
CA GLU A 49 14.76 -8.80 -22.86
C GLU A 49 16.16 -8.27 -22.49
N ASN A 50 16.29 -6.99 -22.12
CA ASN A 50 17.59 -6.33 -21.89
C ASN A 50 17.82 -5.87 -20.43
N LYS A 51 17.17 -6.53 -19.46
CA LYS A 51 17.14 -6.09 -18.05
C LYS A 51 18.53 -5.83 -17.45
N GLU A 52 19.45 -6.78 -17.62
CA GLU A 52 20.79 -6.67 -17.02
C GLU A 52 21.65 -5.60 -17.71
N ALA A 53 21.56 -5.46 -19.03
CA ALA A 53 22.24 -4.39 -19.76
C ALA A 53 21.76 -3.00 -19.31
N ILE A 54 20.44 -2.83 -19.15
CA ILE A 54 19.85 -1.57 -18.66
C ILE A 54 20.36 -1.25 -17.25
N LYS A 55 20.38 -2.23 -16.33
CA LYS A 55 20.94 -2.05 -14.98
C LYS A 55 22.39 -1.58 -15.03
N ASN A 56 23.22 -2.22 -15.85
CA ASN A 56 24.63 -1.87 -15.97
C ASN A 56 24.83 -0.45 -16.49
N VAL A 57 24.07 -0.03 -17.51
CA VAL A 57 24.14 1.34 -18.04
C VAL A 57 23.68 2.38 -17.00
N LEU A 58 22.62 2.08 -16.23
CA LEU A 58 22.20 2.96 -15.14
C LEU A 58 23.28 3.09 -14.06
N LYS A 59 23.92 1.98 -13.66
CA LYS A 59 25.06 2.00 -12.73
C LYS A 59 26.22 2.83 -13.27
N MET A 60 26.55 2.69 -14.56
CA MET A 60 27.58 3.51 -15.21
C MET A 60 27.21 5.00 -15.25
N SER A 61 25.94 5.31 -15.48
CA SER A 61 25.45 6.69 -15.50
C SER A 61 25.61 7.35 -14.13
N VAL A 62 25.26 6.65 -13.05
CA VAL A 62 25.49 7.14 -11.67
C VAL A 62 26.97 7.32 -11.38
N LYS A 63 27.82 6.34 -11.74
CA LYS A 63 29.28 6.46 -11.60
C LYS A 63 29.85 7.64 -12.39
N LEU A 64 29.28 7.95 -13.56
CA LEU A 64 29.67 9.12 -14.32
C LEU A 64 29.25 10.41 -13.61
N CYS A 65 28.03 10.48 -13.07
CA CYS A 65 27.59 11.63 -12.27
C CYS A 65 28.50 11.87 -11.06
N MET A 66 28.93 10.81 -10.37
CA MET A 66 29.91 10.90 -9.27
C MET A 66 31.28 11.43 -9.77
N LYS A 67 31.78 10.90 -10.89
CA LYS A 67 33.04 11.39 -11.49
C LYS A 67 32.98 12.85 -11.94
N LEU A 68 31.80 13.32 -12.33
CA LEU A 68 31.56 14.70 -12.75
C LEU A 68 31.26 15.64 -11.58
N ASP A 69 31.37 15.16 -10.33
CA ASP A 69 31.06 15.92 -9.11
C ASP A 69 29.65 16.52 -9.14
N LEU A 70 28.69 15.78 -9.72
CA LEU A 70 27.27 16.12 -9.73
C LEU A 70 26.53 15.50 -8.54
N VAL A 71 27.06 14.41 -7.97
CA VAL A 71 26.56 13.70 -6.79
C VAL A 71 27.77 13.34 -5.95
N GLU A 72 27.79 13.70 -4.66
CA GLU A 72 28.92 13.37 -3.78
C GLU A 72 28.88 11.89 -3.39
N GLY A 73 27.70 11.38 -3.00
CA GLY A 73 27.48 9.96 -2.72
C GLY A 73 28.12 9.44 -1.44
N ASN A 74 28.70 10.31 -0.61
CA ASN A 74 29.30 9.97 0.68
C ASN A 74 28.33 10.20 1.85
N THR A 75 27.67 11.36 1.89
CA THR A 75 26.67 11.69 2.91
C THR A 75 25.29 11.70 2.29
N LEU A 76 24.38 10.92 2.87
CA LEU A 76 22.99 10.82 2.43
C LEU A 76 22.07 11.12 3.59
N PHE A 77 21.10 12.01 3.37
CA PHE A 77 20.04 12.30 4.32
C PHE A 77 18.79 11.54 3.94
N ILE A 78 18.18 10.86 4.91
CA ILE A 78 16.88 10.23 4.75
C ILE A 78 15.83 11.03 5.53
N ASP A 79 14.72 11.32 4.87
CA ASP A 79 13.54 11.90 5.52
C ASP A 79 12.27 11.16 5.10
N GLY A 80 11.37 10.98 6.06
CA GLY A 80 10.14 10.22 5.94
C GLY A 80 8.92 11.12 6.01
N SER A 81 8.09 11.10 4.98
CA SER A 81 6.83 11.84 4.92
C SER A 81 5.63 10.90 4.92
N LYS A 82 4.70 11.10 5.85
CA LYS A 82 3.50 10.27 6.00
C LYS A 82 2.38 10.75 5.08
N PHE A 83 1.94 9.88 4.16
CA PHE A 83 0.85 10.13 3.23
C PHE A 83 -0.34 9.25 3.53
N ARG A 84 -1.56 9.82 3.54
CA ARG A 84 -2.79 9.06 3.79
C ARG A 84 -3.01 8.03 2.67
N ALA A 85 -3.31 6.80 3.07
CA ALA A 85 -3.76 5.76 2.16
C ALA A 85 -5.23 5.99 1.79
N ASN A 86 -5.68 5.39 0.68
CA ASN A 86 -7.10 5.38 0.30
C ASN A 86 -7.87 4.30 1.09
N ALA A 87 -7.71 4.30 2.42
CA ALA A 87 -8.31 3.33 3.32
C ALA A 87 -8.73 4.01 4.63
N SER A 88 -9.86 3.58 5.17
CA SER A 88 -10.34 4.08 6.46
C SER A 88 -9.56 3.46 7.60
N ILE A 89 -9.19 4.27 8.60
CA ILE A 89 -8.60 3.79 9.86
C ILE A 89 -9.56 2.88 10.64
N LYS A 90 -10.87 3.01 10.43
CA LYS A 90 -11.88 2.14 11.06
C LYS A 90 -11.76 0.69 10.57
N ASN A 91 -11.24 0.49 9.37
CA ASN A 91 -11.04 -0.83 8.77
C ASN A 91 -9.65 -1.41 9.11
N THR A 92 -8.88 -0.73 9.95
CA THR A 92 -7.65 -1.28 10.54
C THR A 92 -8.00 -2.11 11.77
N TRP A 93 -7.55 -3.36 11.77
CA TRP A 93 -7.73 -4.33 12.82
C TRP A 93 -6.41 -4.59 13.54
N THR A 94 -6.51 -4.76 14.85
CA THR A 94 -5.43 -5.12 15.77
C THR A 94 -5.98 -6.24 16.64
N GLU A 95 -5.14 -7.14 17.15
CA GLU A 95 -5.56 -8.28 17.98
C GLU A 95 -6.52 -7.87 19.11
N LYS A 96 -6.12 -6.88 19.91
CA LYS A 96 -6.97 -6.29 20.96
C LYS A 96 -8.33 -5.78 20.46
N LYS A 97 -8.37 -5.18 19.26
CA LYS A 97 -9.62 -4.66 18.69
C LYS A 97 -10.51 -5.81 18.24
N CYS A 98 -9.95 -6.91 17.74
CA CYS A 98 -10.72 -8.11 17.42
C CYS A 98 -11.34 -8.71 18.68
N GLU A 99 -10.58 -8.83 19.77
CA GLU A 99 -11.07 -9.33 21.07
C GLU A 99 -12.23 -8.48 21.61
N GLU A 100 -12.03 -7.15 21.69
CA GLU A 100 -13.08 -6.21 22.15
C GLU A 100 -14.34 -6.29 21.27
N TYR A 101 -14.18 -6.50 19.95
CA TYR A 101 -15.31 -6.59 19.04
C TYR A 101 -16.09 -7.90 19.22
N LEU A 102 -15.39 -9.02 19.42
CA LEU A 102 -16.01 -10.32 19.71
C LEU A 102 -16.76 -10.27 21.04
N GLU A 103 -16.17 -9.71 22.09
CA GLU A 103 -16.82 -9.57 23.40
C GLU A 103 -18.10 -8.72 23.33
N ASN A 104 -18.06 -7.61 22.59
CA ASN A 104 -19.24 -6.76 22.39
C ASN A 104 -20.33 -7.46 21.57
N ILE A 105 -19.96 -8.27 20.58
CA ILE A 105 -20.93 -9.08 19.82
C ILE A 105 -21.60 -10.09 20.75
N SER A 106 -20.83 -10.84 21.55
CA SER A 106 -21.38 -11.79 22.53
C SER A 106 -22.35 -11.11 23.49
N LYS A 107 -21.96 -9.98 24.10
CA LYS A 107 -22.84 -9.20 24.99
C LYS A 107 -24.14 -8.74 24.31
N ASN A 108 -24.06 -8.34 23.04
CA ASN A 108 -25.25 -7.93 22.30
C ASN A 108 -26.15 -9.12 21.97
N ILE A 109 -25.59 -10.28 21.65
CA ILE A 109 -26.34 -11.53 21.45
C ILE A 109 -27.06 -11.90 22.74
N ASP A 110 -26.34 -11.95 23.87
CA ASP A 110 -26.91 -12.27 25.17
C ASP A 110 -28.08 -11.33 25.51
N ARG A 111 -27.88 -10.02 25.33
CA ARG A 111 -28.95 -9.02 25.53
C ARG A 111 -30.17 -9.26 24.64
N LEU A 112 -29.97 -9.63 23.37
CA LEU A 112 -31.07 -9.90 22.44
C LEU A 112 -31.81 -11.18 22.81
N VAL A 113 -31.10 -12.21 23.29
CA VAL A 113 -31.70 -13.45 23.79
C VAL A 113 -32.51 -13.18 25.06
N ASP A 114 -31.95 -12.45 26.03
CA ASP A 114 -32.65 -12.05 27.25
C ASP A 114 -33.92 -11.23 26.95
N GLU A 115 -33.84 -10.32 25.97
CA GLU A 115 -34.98 -9.52 25.54
C GLU A 115 -36.04 -10.37 24.85
N ALA A 116 -35.64 -11.35 24.02
CA ALA A 116 -36.53 -12.32 23.39
C ALA A 116 -37.23 -13.21 24.43
N GLU A 117 -36.49 -13.77 25.39
CA GLU A 117 -37.05 -14.58 26.48
C GLU A 117 -38.06 -13.77 27.32
N ARG A 118 -37.75 -12.50 27.58
CA ARG A 118 -38.67 -11.61 28.31
C ARG A 118 -39.95 -11.32 27.52
N LEU A 119 -39.85 -11.17 26.20
CA LEU A 119 -41.01 -10.97 25.32
C LEU A 119 -41.84 -12.25 25.22
N ASP A 120 -41.19 -13.41 25.08
CA ASP A 120 -41.86 -14.72 25.04
C ASP A 120 -42.65 -14.97 26.34
N GLN A 121 -42.09 -14.64 27.50
CA GLN A 121 -42.80 -14.71 28.80
C GLN A 121 -44.00 -13.75 28.89
N GLN A 122 -43.95 -12.59 28.21
CA GLN A 122 -45.08 -11.64 28.18
C GLN A 122 -46.17 -12.05 27.18
N GLU A 123 -45.83 -12.88 26.20
CA GLU A 123 -46.73 -13.33 25.15
C GLU A 123 -47.26 -14.75 25.36
N GLU A 124 -46.90 -15.41 26.47
CA GLU A 124 -47.29 -16.78 26.84
C GLU A 124 -48.82 -17.01 26.84
N GLU A 125 -49.63 -15.97 27.07
CA GLU A 125 -51.10 -16.03 27.04
C GLU A 125 -51.73 -15.79 25.65
N LYS A 126 -50.95 -15.50 24.60
CA LYS A 126 -51.47 -15.25 23.24
C LYS A 126 -51.33 -16.48 22.34
N GLU A 127 -52.41 -16.86 21.67
CA GLU A 127 -52.37 -17.96 20.68
C GLU A 127 -51.49 -17.61 19.47
N SER A 128 -50.63 -18.55 19.08
CA SER A 128 -49.74 -18.43 17.94
C SER A 128 -50.51 -18.48 16.60
N LEU A 129 -50.43 -17.41 15.82
CA LEU A 129 -51.18 -17.25 14.55
C LEU A 129 -50.51 -17.88 13.32
N VAL A 130 -49.28 -18.43 13.43
CA VAL A 130 -48.49 -18.84 12.25
C VAL A 130 -47.63 -20.08 12.53
N LYS A 131 -47.70 -21.09 11.65
CA LYS A 131 -46.70 -22.18 11.56
C LYS A 131 -45.54 -21.73 10.67
N ILE A 132 -44.35 -21.54 11.24
CA ILE A 132 -43.16 -21.10 10.49
C ILE A 132 -42.39 -22.31 9.94
N THR A 133 -42.05 -22.23 8.64
CA THR A 133 -41.04 -23.06 7.97
C THR A 133 -39.63 -22.56 8.27
N LYS A 134 -38.74 -23.49 8.61
CA LYS A 134 -37.32 -23.26 8.94
C LYS A 134 -36.50 -22.86 7.71
N GLU A 135 -36.52 -21.60 7.32
CA GLU A 135 -35.47 -21.05 6.46
C GLU A 135 -35.19 -19.62 6.90
N LEU A 136 -34.20 -19.43 7.77
CA LEU A 136 -33.37 -18.23 7.94
C LEU A 136 -32.48 -18.40 9.19
N MET A 137 -31.37 -19.11 9.04
CA MET A 137 -30.23 -19.01 9.97
C MET A 137 -28.95 -19.06 9.15
N ASP A 138 -28.33 -17.89 8.98
CA ASP A 138 -26.96 -17.79 8.49
C ASP A 138 -26.31 -16.56 9.17
N GLN A 139 -26.25 -16.60 10.51
CA GLN A 139 -25.62 -15.57 11.35
C GLN A 139 -24.15 -15.89 11.68
N GLU A 140 -23.61 -17.01 11.20
CA GLU A 140 -22.24 -17.48 11.49
C GLU A 140 -21.15 -16.84 10.62
N LYS A 141 -21.50 -16.08 9.59
CA LYS A 141 -20.50 -15.50 8.66
C LYS A 141 -19.64 -14.40 9.28
N LEU A 142 -20.18 -13.62 10.21
CA LEU A 142 -19.47 -12.49 10.81
C LEU A 142 -18.39 -12.93 11.83
N PRO A 143 -18.69 -13.84 12.78
CA PRO A 143 -17.68 -14.39 13.69
C PRO A 143 -16.56 -15.11 12.95
N ALA A 144 -16.91 -15.91 11.94
CA ALA A 144 -15.94 -16.63 11.10
C ALA A 144 -14.98 -15.67 10.37
N THR A 145 -15.49 -14.58 9.80
CA THR A 145 -14.67 -13.58 9.10
C THR A 145 -13.68 -12.89 10.05
N ILE A 146 -14.07 -12.60 11.30
CA ILE A 146 -13.19 -11.97 12.30
C ILE A 146 -12.12 -12.95 12.77
N GLN A 147 -12.46 -14.22 12.95
CA GLN A 147 -11.51 -15.28 13.27
C GLN A 147 -10.48 -15.46 12.14
N ASP A 148 -10.90 -15.40 10.88
CA ASP A 148 -10.00 -15.45 9.73
C ASP A 148 -9.03 -14.25 9.68
N ILE A 149 -9.51 -13.03 10.00
CA ILE A 149 -8.66 -11.84 10.09
C ILE A 149 -7.64 -11.99 11.22
N ALA A 150 -8.05 -12.50 12.39
CA ALA A 150 -7.17 -12.74 13.52
C ALA A 150 -6.08 -13.78 13.18
N LYS A 151 -6.47 -14.87 12.50
CA LYS A 151 -5.54 -15.90 12.02
C LYS A 151 -4.53 -15.31 11.01
N THR A 152 -5.01 -14.51 10.06
CA THR A 152 -4.16 -13.81 9.09
C THR A 152 -3.15 -12.88 9.78
N LEU A 153 -3.57 -12.20 10.86
CA LEU A 153 -2.71 -11.33 11.67
C LEU A 153 -1.57 -12.11 12.35
N GLN A 154 -1.89 -13.29 12.90
CA GLN A 154 -0.90 -14.18 13.52
C GLN A 154 0.07 -14.77 12.50
N GLU A 155 -0.42 -15.20 11.33
CA GLU A 155 0.41 -15.77 10.27
C GLU A 155 1.37 -14.74 9.65
N THR A 156 0.92 -13.50 9.43
CA THR A 156 1.76 -12.44 8.86
C THR A 156 2.65 -11.73 9.88
N LYS A 157 2.50 -12.00 11.20
CA LYS A 157 3.21 -11.32 12.30
C LYS A 157 3.15 -9.79 12.22
N LYS A 158 2.15 -9.23 11.54
CA LYS A 158 1.95 -7.79 11.40
C LYS A 158 1.21 -7.26 12.63
N SER A 159 1.63 -6.10 13.14
CA SER A 159 1.01 -5.48 14.33
C SER A 159 -0.41 -4.96 14.08
N SER A 160 -0.75 -4.66 12.83
CA SER A 160 -2.09 -4.26 12.40
C SER A 160 -2.29 -4.53 10.92
N ILE A 161 -3.53 -4.85 10.51
CA ILE A 161 -3.88 -5.07 9.10
C ILE A 161 -5.13 -4.26 8.77
N ASN A 162 -5.15 -3.61 7.61
CA ASN A 162 -6.37 -2.99 7.09
C ASN A 162 -7.04 -3.92 6.07
N THR A 163 -8.36 -4.10 6.19
CA THR A 163 -9.13 -4.98 5.31
C THR A 163 -9.20 -4.46 3.86
N VAL A 164 -9.09 -3.14 3.65
CA VAL A 164 -9.16 -2.52 2.31
C VAL A 164 -7.80 -2.49 1.62
N ASP A 165 -6.74 -2.24 2.41
CA ASP A 165 -5.39 -2.03 1.90
C ASP A 165 -4.37 -2.66 2.87
N GLN A 166 -3.94 -3.88 2.57
CA GLN A 166 -3.12 -4.69 3.48
C GLN A 166 -1.70 -4.16 3.70
N ASP A 167 -1.27 -3.21 2.86
CA ASP A 167 0.07 -2.62 2.88
C ASP A 167 0.09 -1.28 3.62
N CYS A 168 -1.07 -0.69 3.91
CA CYS A 168 -1.12 0.54 4.69
C CYS A 168 -0.84 0.28 6.18
N VAL A 169 -0.21 1.28 6.82
CA VAL A 169 0.09 1.24 8.25
C VAL A 169 -0.67 2.30 9.03
N LYS A 170 -0.92 2.00 10.30
CA LYS A 170 -1.45 2.98 11.24
C LYS A 170 -0.36 4.01 11.58
N ALA A 171 -0.52 5.24 11.12
CA ALA A 171 0.42 6.32 11.39
C ALA A 171 -0.26 7.50 12.11
N LYS A 172 0.44 8.05 13.11
CA LYS A 172 0.04 9.29 13.79
C LYS A 172 0.60 10.50 13.03
N GLY A 173 -0.29 11.42 12.67
CA GLY A 173 0.03 12.71 12.08
C GLY A 173 -0.52 13.87 12.94
N ARG A 174 -0.39 15.10 12.44
CA ARG A 174 -0.87 16.32 13.14
C ARG A 174 -2.39 16.33 13.36
N GLN A 175 -3.17 15.77 12.43
CA GLN A 175 -4.63 15.73 12.47
C GLN A 175 -5.20 14.45 13.10
N GLY A 176 -4.35 13.68 13.80
CA GLY A 176 -4.74 12.42 14.43
C GLY A 176 -4.14 11.19 13.73
N THR A 177 -4.77 10.04 13.94
CA THR A 177 -4.28 8.74 13.47
C THR A 177 -5.01 8.32 12.21
N HIS A 178 -4.25 7.96 11.17
CA HIS A 178 -4.80 7.57 9.87
C HIS A 178 -4.09 6.32 9.33
N ALA A 179 -4.79 5.59 8.45
CA ALA A 179 -4.13 4.61 7.58
C ALA A 179 -3.28 5.38 6.56
N SER A 180 -1.98 5.11 6.55
CA SER A 180 -0.99 5.90 5.81
C SER A 180 0.14 5.01 5.29
N TYR A 181 0.88 5.54 4.32
CA TYR A 181 2.19 5.06 3.92
C TYR A 181 3.26 6.04 4.37
N ASN A 182 4.45 5.54 4.62
CA ASN A 182 5.61 6.39 4.83
C ASN A 182 6.39 6.47 3.51
N ALA A 183 6.39 7.63 2.87
CA ALA A 183 7.19 7.85 1.68
C ALA A 183 8.55 8.41 2.11
N GLN A 184 9.59 7.66 1.80
CA GLN A 184 10.96 8.01 2.15
C GLN A 184 11.69 8.58 0.96
N MET A 185 12.49 9.59 1.24
CA MET A 185 13.31 10.27 0.26
C MET A 185 14.73 10.33 0.79
N VAL A 186 15.68 9.92 -0.04
CA VAL A 186 17.11 10.01 0.25
C VAL A 186 17.74 11.07 -0.64
N VAL A 187 18.43 12.03 -0.04
CA VAL A 187 19.06 13.16 -0.74
C VAL A 187 20.56 13.25 -0.45
N ASP A 188 21.32 13.67 -1.44
CA ASP A 188 22.74 13.97 -1.34
C ASP A 188 22.99 15.29 -0.59
N GLU A 189 24.01 15.35 0.27
CA GLU A 189 24.34 16.54 1.06
C GLU A 189 24.74 17.75 0.20
N LYS A 190 25.72 17.55 -0.68
CA LYS A 190 26.36 18.64 -1.41
C LYS A 190 25.49 19.26 -2.50
N HIS A 191 24.72 18.43 -3.21
CA HIS A 191 23.93 18.87 -4.36
C HIS A 191 22.42 18.82 -4.14
N GLY A 192 21.94 18.23 -3.04
CA GLY A 192 20.51 18.08 -2.77
C GLY A 192 19.78 17.18 -3.76
N LEU A 193 20.50 16.31 -4.48
CA LEU A 193 19.90 15.44 -5.48
C LEU A 193 19.22 14.23 -4.83
N ILE A 194 18.02 13.91 -5.32
CA ILE A 194 17.26 12.75 -4.85
C ILE A 194 17.87 11.48 -5.42
N VAL A 195 18.39 10.63 -4.53
CA VAL A 195 19.05 9.36 -4.86
C VAL A 195 18.05 8.20 -4.87
N SER A 196 17.18 8.12 -3.86
CA SER A 196 16.13 7.10 -3.76
C SER A 196 14.81 7.71 -3.30
N THR A 197 13.71 7.11 -3.76
CA THR A 197 12.35 7.42 -3.32
C THR A 197 11.54 6.14 -3.30
N GLU A 198 10.95 5.81 -2.16
CA GLU A 198 10.10 4.63 -2.02
C GLU A 198 8.97 4.88 -1.02
N ALA A 199 7.81 4.26 -1.25
CA ALA A 199 6.73 4.22 -0.27
C ALA A 199 6.83 2.89 0.49
N VAL A 200 7.06 2.97 1.79
CA VAL A 200 7.21 1.81 2.67
C VAL A 200 5.99 1.60 3.56
N SER A 201 5.71 0.33 3.84
CA SER A 201 4.65 -0.14 4.73
C SER A 201 5.10 -0.20 6.18
N GLU A 202 5.89 0.78 6.62
CA GLU A 202 6.42 0.90 7.98
C GLU A 202 6.06 2.26 8.55
N ASN A 203 5.74 2.31 9.86
CA ASN A 203 5.25 3.55 10.47
C ASN A 203 6.36 4.52 10.91
N HIS A 204 7.60 4.04 10.94
CA HIS A 204 8.79 4.71 11.43
C HIS A 204 9.96 4.52 10.47
N ASP A 205 10.98 5.37 10.61
CA ASP A 205 12.15 5.37 9.72
C ASP A 205 13.28 4.42 10.20
N LEU A 206 13.05 3.65 11.25
CA LEU A 206 14.03 2.68 11.76
C LEU A 206 14.33 1.60 10.70
N ASN A 207 15.63 1.35 10.48
CA ASN A 207 16.18 0.37 9.51
C ASN A 207 15.91 0.70 8.02
N GLN A 208 15.51 1.93 7.72
CA GLN A 208 15.09 2.28 6.36
C GLN A 208 16.24 2.77 5.49
N PHE A 209 17.31 3.27 6.12
CA PHE A 209 18.52 3.69 5.41
C PHE A 209 19.16 2.56 4.59
N ASP A 210 19.28 1.34 5.16
CA ASP A 210 19.85 0.18 4.46
C ASP A 210 18.97 -0.28 3.27
N ASN A 211 17.65 -0.26 3.44
CA ASN A 211 16.73 -0.64 2.37
C ASN A 211 16.77 0.34 1.19
N GLN A 212 16.93 1.64 1.45
CA GLN A 212 16.98 2.67 0.41
C GLN A 212 18.30 2.72 -0.37
N LEU A 213 19.34 2.00 0.08
CA LEU A 213 20.67 1.97 -0.53
C LEU A 213 20.98 0.69 -1.31
N LYS A 214 20.13 -0.34 -1.21
CA LYS A 214 20.28 -1.62 -1.91
C LYS A 214 19.73 -1.60 -3.34
#